data_AF-A0A972GGI2-F1
#
_entry.id   AF-A0A972GGI2-F1
#
_cell.length_a   1.000
_cell.length_b   1.000
_cell.length_c   1.000
_cell.angle_alpha   90.00
_cell.angle_beta   90.00
_cell.angle_gamma   90.00
#
_symmetry.space_group_name_H-M   'P 1'
#
loop_
_entity.id
_entity.type
_entity.pdbx_description
1 polymer ?
#
loop_
_entity_poly.entity_id
_entity_poly.type
_entity_poly.pdbx_seq_one_letter_code
_entity_poly.pdbx_strand_id
1 'polypeptide(L)'
;MTVRRGGTLLDAHHHLLALWAADCAQHVLHFFEQVQPDDDRPRRAIEQVRAWVRGEVSMTQSRTAAGHAMGAARELSGAARNAAYAAGQAAAVAHVAAHELGAVAYAIRAVRAAVPEDERDEAGRLECQWQRTQLPSEIRELVLADQRLRNELCWFVFDC
;
A
#
# COMPACT_ATOMS: atom_id res chain seq x y z
N MET A 1 -20.77 -7.48 -11.23
CA MET A 1 -19.79 -8.59 -11.33
C MET A 1 -18.87 -8.33 -12.50
N THR A 2 -17.74 -7.67 -12.25
CA THR A 2 -16.77 -7.34 -13.29
C THR A 2 -15.71 -8.45 -13.33
N VAL A 3 -15.74 -9.32 -14.34
CA VAL A 3 -14.71 -10.36 -14.53
C VAL A 3 -13.43 -9.68 -15.01
N ARG A 4 -12.35 -9.72 -14.22
CA ARG A 4 -11.00 -9.30 -14.63
C ARG A 4 -10.07 -10.51 -14.54
N ARG A 5 -9.19 -10.69 -15.53
CA ARG A 5 -8.34 -11.89 -15.71
C ARG A 5 -7.64 -12.28 -14.41
N GLY A 6 -8.04 -13.43 -13.84
CA GLY A 6 -7.52 -13.97 -12.57
C GLY A 6 -8.60 -14.53 -11.62
N GLY A 7 -9.88 -14.21 -11.87
CA GLY A 7 -11.03 -14.66 -11.07
C GLY A 7 -12.05 -13.55 -10.89
N THR A 8 -13.26 -13.86 -10.47
CA THR A 8 -14.27 -12.84 -10.13
C THR A 8 -14.00 -12.30 -8.73
N LEU A 9 -13.13 -11.29 -8.63
CA LEU A 9 -13.08 -10.49 -7.41
C LEU A 9 -14.38 -9.69 -7.31
N LEU A 10 -15.10 -9.85 -6.20
CA LEU A 10 -16.28 -9.05 -5.93
C LEU A 10 -15.87 -7.58 -5.75
N ASP A 11 -16.68 -6.64 -6.25
CA ASP A 11 -16.38 -5.21 -6.12
C ASP A 11 -16.21 -4.81 -4.63
N ALA A 12 -16.96 -5.46 -3.72
CA ALA A 12 -16.81 -5.31 -2.28
C ALA A 12 -15.42 -5.74 -1.76
N HIS A 13 -14.88 -6.88 -2.24
CA HIS A 13 -13.52 -7.30 -1.87
C HIS A 13 -12.46 -6.36 -2.44
N HIS A 14 -12.68 -5.82 -3.66
CA HIS A 14 -11.79 -4.83 -4.24
C HIS A 14 -11.73 -3.55 -3.39
N HIS A 15 -12.89 -3.08 -2.91
CA HIS A 15 -12.95 -1.95 -1.98
C HIS A 15 -12.26 -2.25 -0.64
N LEU A 16 -12.44 -3.45 -0.07
CA LEU A 16 -11.75 -3.85 1.16
C LEU A 16 -10.23 -3.89 0.99
N LEU A 17 -9.73 -4.42 -0.13
CA LEU A 17 -8.30 -4.40 -0.45
C LEU A 17 -7.77 -2.97 -0.56
N ALA A 18 -8.53 -2.07 -1.19
CA ALA A 18 -8.17 -0.67 -1.34
C ALA A 18 -8.09 0.07 0.01
N LEU A 19 -9.06 -0.16 0.89
CA LEU A 19 -9.07 0.44 2.23
C LEU A 19 -7.93 -0.10 3.09
N TRP A 20 -7.71 -1.41 3.09
CA TRP A 20 -6.61 -2.02 3.84
C TRP A 20 -5.24 -1.54 3.36
N ALA A 21 -5.01 -1.48 2.05
CA ALA A 21 -3.78 -0.91 1.48
C ALA A 21 -3.60 0.57 1.87
N ALA A 22 -4.69 1.34 1.90
CA ALA A 22 -4.68 2.74 2.33
C ALA A 22 -4.35 2.90 3.82
N ASP A 23 -4.85 2.00 4.69
CA ASP A 23 -4.52 1.99 6.12
C ASP A 23 -3.03 1.68 6.34
N CYS A 24 -2.48 0.71 5.60
CA CYS A 24 -1.06 0.36 5.67
C CYS A 24 -0.16 1.49 5.17
N ALA A 25 -0.51 2.11 4.04
CA ALA A 25 0.22 3.27 3.52
C ALA A 25 0.13 4.49 4.47
N GLN A 26 -1.03 4.70 5.10
CA GLN A 26 -1.22 5.78 6.06
C GLN A 26 -0.37 5.61 7.32
N HIS A 27 -0.15 4.38 7.78
CA HIS A 27 0.66 4.08 8.97
C HIS A 27 2.10 4.59 8.83
N VAL A 28 2.67 4.42 7.64
CA VAL A 28 4.06 4.81 7.32
C VAL A 28 4.19 6.19 6.69
N LEU A 29 3.08 6.89 6.42
CA LEU A 29 3.07 8.18 5.72
C LEU A 29 3.97 9.22 6.40
N HIS A 30 4.03 9.19 7.73
CA HIS A 30 4.83 10.13 8.52
C HIS A 30 6.31 10.15 8.13
N PHE A 31 6.89 9.04 7.65
CA PHE A 31 8.28 9.03 7.15
C PHE A 31 8.49 9.94 5.95
N PHE A 32 7.48 10.05 5.09
CA PHE A 32 7.54 10.99 3.97
C PHE A 32 7.38 12.42 4.45
N GLU A 33 6.37 12.68 5.29
CA GLU A 33 5.99 14.04 5.71
C GLU A 33 7.03 14.70 6.60
N GLN A 34 7.82 13.93 7.34
CA GLN A 34 8.97 14.44 8.08
C GLN A 34 10.07 14.99 7.16
N VAL A 35 10.21 14.43 5.95
CA VAL A 35 11.24 14.82 4.97
C VAL A 35 10.72 15.87 3.99
N GLN A 36 9.43 15.81 3.64
CA GLN A 36 8.77 16.70 2.68
C GLN A 36 7.44 17.22 3.26
N PRO A 37 7.45 18.08 4.28
CA PRO A 37 6.25 18.51 5.01
C PRO A 37 5.25 19.30 4.15
N ASP A 38 5.75 19.99 3.12
CA ASP A 38 4.93 20.82 2.22
C ASP A 38 4.43 20.05 0.97
N ASP A 39 4.81 18.78 0.82
CA ASP A 39 4.40 17.94 -0.32
C ASP A 39 3.24 17.02 0.09
N ASP A 40 2.03 17.38 -0.32
CA ASP A 40 0.82 16.64 0.03
C ASP A 40 0.54 15.44 -0.89
N ARG A 41 1.37 15.17 -1.91
CA ARG A 41 1.05 14.20 -2.97
C ARG A 41 0.80 12.77 -2.43
N PRO A 42 1.62 12.20 -1.51
CA PRO A 42 1.33 10.88 -0.95
C PRO A 42 0.06 10.85 -0.08
N ARG A 43 -0.15 11.87 0.76
CA ARG A 43 -1.37 11.98 1.57
C ARG A 43 -2.62 12.01 0.68
N ARG A 44 -2.60 12.84 -0.36
CA ARG A 44 -3.69 12.94 -1.34
C ARG A 44 -3.95 11.63 -2.08
N ALA A 45 -2.92 10.84 -2.38
CA ALA A 45 -3.11 9.53 -3.00
C ALA A 45 -3.91 8.58 -2.08
N ILE A 46 -3.59 8.55 -0.79
CA ILE A 46 -4.35 7.77 0.22
C ILE A 46 -5.79 8.28 0.34
N GLU A 47 -6.00 9.60 0.35
CA GLU A 47 -7.35 10.17 0.40
C GLU A 47 -8.17 9.82 -0.84
N GLN A 48 -7.56 9.85 -2.03
CA GLN A 48 -8.22 9.57 -3.31
C GLN A 48 -8.67 8.12 -3.43
N VAL A 49 -7.92 7.14 -2.92
CA VAL A 49 -8.39 5.75 -2.94
C VAL A 49 -9.57 5.54 -1.99
N ARG A 50 -9.56 6.20 -0.82
CA ARG A 50 -10.70 6.17 0.10
C ARG A 50 -11.93 6.84 -0.52
N ALA A 51 -11.75 7.97 -1.20
CA ALA A 51 -12.82 8.66 -1.93
C ALA A 51 -13.37 7.81 -3.08
N TRP A 52 -12.52 7.06 -3.78
CA TRP A 52 -12.94 6.14 -4.83
C TRP A 52 -13.85 5.02 -4.28
N VAL A 53 -13.48 4.43 -3.14
CA VAL A 53 -14.31 3.41 -2.46
C VAL A 53 -15.69 3.98 -2.08
N ARG A 54 -15.78 5.26 -1.73
CA ARG A 54 -17.04 5.97 -1.44
C ARG A 54 -17.81 6.41 -2.69
N GLY A 55 -17.26 6.23 -3.89
CA GLY A 55 -17.87 6.67 -5.15
C GLY A 55 -17.77 8.17 -5.43
N GLU A 56 -16.93 8.90 -4.69
CA GLU A 56 -16.78 10.36 -4.80
C GLU A 56 -15.85 10.78 -5.95
N VAL A 57 -14.93 9.90 -6.33
CA VAL A 57 -13.98 10.12 -7.43
C VAL A 57 -13.93 8.90 -8.33
N SER A 58 -13.56 9.11 -9.59
CA SER A 58 -13.36 8.04 -10.56
C SER A 58 -12.07 7.26 -10.28
N MET A 59 -12.03 6.02 -10.79
CA MET A 59 -10.80 5.20 -10.81
C MET A 59 -9.62 5.95 -11.42
N THR A 60 -9.85 6.69 -12.51
CA THR A 60 -8.81 7.47 -13.19
C THR A 60 -8.24 8.57 -12.30
N GLN A 61 -9.08 9.28 -11.53
CA GLN A 61 -8.60 10.30 -10.58
C GLN A 61 -7.72 9.68 -9.49
N SER A 62 -8.13 8.54 -8.91
CA SER A 62 -7.31 7.79 -7.95
C SER A 62 -5.97 7.35 -8.58
N ARG A 63 -6.00 6.78 -9.79
CA ARG A 63 -4.78 6.38 -10.52
C ARG A 63 -3.87 7.56 -10.87
N THR A 64 -4.42 8.73 -11.19
CA THR A 64 -3.61 9.93 -11.42
C THR A 64 -2.91 10.37 -10.13
N ALA A 65 -3.62 10.36 -8.99
CA ALA A 65 -3.02 10.65 -7.69
C ALA A 65 -1.91 9.65 -7.33
N ALA A 66 -2.09 8.37 -7.67
CA ALA A 66 -1.04 7.36 -7.56
C ALA A 66 0.26 7.77 -8.30
N GLY A 67 0.12 8.23 -9.55
CA GLY A 67 1.25 8.72 -10.34
C GLY A 67 1.96 9.92 -9.72
N HIS A 68 1.21 10.85 -9.12
CA HIS A 68 1.78 12.00 -8.41
C HIS A 68 2.57 11.59 -7.17
N ALA A 69 2.04 10.67 -6.34
CA ALA A 69 2.75 10.15 -5.17
C ALA A 69 4.04 9.40 -5.57
N MET A 70 3.98 8.56 -6.61
CA MET A 70 5.18 7.90 -7.16
C MET A 70 6.19 8.91 -7.74
N GLY A 71 5.71 10.03 -8.31
CA GLY A 71 6.56 11.13 -8.74
C GLY A 71 7.30 11.80 -7.58
N ALA A 72 6.64 11.98 -6.44
CA ALA A 72 7.24 12.52 -5.21
C ALA A 72 8.36 11.63 -4.65
N ALA A 73 8.26 10.31 -4.85
CA ALA A 73 9.24 9.34 -4.37
C ALA A 73 10.58 9.35 -5.14
N ARG A 74 10.62 9.90 -6.37
CA ARG A 74 11.75 9.72 -7.31
C ARG A 74 13.07 10.24 -6.75
N GLU A 75 13.06 11.45 -6.22
CA GLU A 75 14.27 12.13 -5.72
C GLU A 75 14.64 11.75 -4.28
N LEU A 76 13.78 11.02 -3.58
CA LEU A 76 14.00 10.63 -2.18
C LEU A 76 14.76 9.32 -2.07
N SER A 77 15.14 8.93 -0.86
CA SER A 77 15.67 7.58 -0.58
C SER A 77 15.14 7.08 0.77
N GLY A 78 15.47 5.84 1.13
CA GLY A 78 15.11 5.28 2.43
C GLY A 78 13.61 5.24 2.72
N ALA A 79 13.25 5.48 3.98
CA ALA A 79 11.88 5.36 4.49
C ALA A 79 10.88 6.27 3.76
N ALA A 80 11.26 7.54 3.52
CA ALA A 80 10.40 8.52 2.85
C ALA A 80 10.03 8.09 1.42
N ARG A 81 11.01 7.61 0.63
CA ARG A 81 10.76 7.07 -0.73
C ARG A 81 9.78 5.90 -0.67
N ASN A 82 10.01 4.96 0.24
CA ASN A 82 9.18 3.77 0.34
C ASN A 82 7.75 4.11 0.81
N ALA A 83 7.58 5.06 1.74
CA ALA A 83 6.26 5.53 2.18
C ALA A 83 5.47 6.19 1.02
N ALA A 84 6.13 7.02 0.19
CA ALA A 84 5.49 7.58 -1.00
C ALA A 84 5.11 6.51 -2.03
N TYR A 85 5.95 5.49 -2.24
CA TYR A 85 5.58 4.36 -3.08
C TYR A 85 4.42 3.56 -2.50
N ALA A 86 4.36 3.34 -1.19
CA ALA A 86 3.24 2.67 -0.54
C ALA A 86 1.91 3.41 -0.80
N ALA A 87 1.90 4.74 -0.62
CA ALA A 87 0.75 5.59 -0.90
C ALA A 87 0.34 5.55 -2.39
N GLY A 88 1.31 5.61 -3.30
CA GLY A 88 1.06 5.50 -4.73
C GLY A 88 0.45 4.16 -5.14
N GLN A 89 0.98 3.06 -4.61
CA GLN A 89 0.44 1.73 -4.87
C GLN A 89 -0.98 1.57 -4.29
N ALA A 90 -1.23 2.08 -3.08
CA ALA A 90 -2.57 2.07 -2.49
C ALA A 90 -3.58 2.78 -3.40
N ALA A 91 -3.22 3.95 -3.94
CA ALA A 91 -4.07 4.67 -4.89
C ALA A 91 -4.28 3.97 -6.23
N ALA A 92 -3.31 3.17 -6.68
CA ALA A 92 -3.40 2.37 -7.88
C ALA A 92 -4.31 1.13 -7.72
N VAL A 93 -4.66 0.73 -6.48
CA VAL A 93 -5.61 -0.38 -6.23
C VAL A 93 -6.92 -0.14 -6.97
N ALA A 94 -7.44 1.09 -6.99
CA ALA A 94 -8.65 1.46 -7.74
C ALA A 94 -8.61 1.01 -9.21
N HIS A 95 -7.43 1.04 -9.84
CA HIS A 95 -7.24 0.57 -11.21
C HIS A 95 -7.19 -0.97 -11.27
N VAL A 96 -6.33 -1.60 -10.48
CA VAL A 96 -6.16 -3.07 -10.41
C VAL A 96 -5.86 -3.50 -8.98
N ALA A 97 -6.64 -4.46 -8.47
CA ALA A 97 -6.56 -4.92 -7.08
C ALA A 97 -5.16 -5.36 -6.63
N ALA A 98 -4.38 -5.99 -7.52
CA ALA A 98 -3.03 -6.51 -7.25
C ALA A 98 -2.00 -5.44 -6.80
N HIS A 99 -2.30 -4.15 -6.96
CA HIS A 99 -1.47 -3.09 -6.40
C HIS A 99 -1.46 -3.07 -4.86
N GLU A 100 -2.40 -3.76 -4.20
CA GLU A 100 -2.42 -3.90 -2.74
C GLU A 100 -1.10 -4.46 -2.21
N LEU A 101 -0.55 -5.51 -2.86
CA LEU A 101 0.68 -6.16 -2.42
C LEU A 101 1.86 -5.20 -2.48
N GLY A 102 1.91 -4.38 -3.53
CA GLY A 102 2.90 -3.32 -3.65
C GLY A 102 2.80 -2.30 -2.52
N ALA A 103 1.58 -1.88 -2.17
CA ALA A 103 1.36 -0.90 -1.11
C ALA A 103 1.91 -1.39 0.23
N VAL A 104 1.53 -2.61 0.61
CA VAL A 104 1.90 -3.18 1.91
C VAL A 104 3.37 -3.59 1.97
N ALA A 105 3.93 -4.10 0.86
CA ALA A 105 5.37 -4.41 0.77
C ALA A 105 6.24 -3.15 0.89
N TYR A 106 5.87 -2.06 0.21
CA TYR A 106 6.60 -0.80 0.35
C TYR A 106 6.45 -0.19 1.74
N ALA A 107 5.29 -0.34 2.40
CA ALA A 107 5.13 0.09 3.79
C ALA A 107 6.08 -0.66 4.74
N ILE A 108 6.19 -1.99 4.61
CA ILE A 108 7.18 -2.78 5.37
C ILE A 108 8.60 -2.28 5.08
N ARG A 109 8.94 -2.05 3.81
CA ARG A 109 10.25 -1.49 3.44
C ARG A 109 10.49 -0.07 3.97
N ALA A 110 9.44 0.72 4.20
CA ALA A 110 9.57 2.05 4.80
C ALA A 110 10.04 1.93 6.25
N VAL A 111 9.39 1.08 7.03
CA VAL A 111 9.77 0.80 8.43
C VAL A 111 11.18 0.20 8.52
N ARG A 112 11.51 -0.79 7.67
CA ARG A 112 12.88 -1.36 7.61
C ARG A 112 13.93 -0.32 7.28
N ALA A 113 13.61 0.67 6.45
CA ALA A 113 14.55 1.71 6.07
C ALA A 113 14.67 2.84 7.10
N ALA A 114 13.82 2.87 8.13
CA ALA A 114 13.82 3.88 9.19
C ALA A 114 14.69 3.50 10.40
N VAL A 115 15.18 2.26 10.45
CA VAL A 115 15.94 1.70 11.59
C VAL A 115 17.36 1.27 11.19
N PRO A 116 18.28 1.11 12.16
CA PRO A 116 19.60 0.51 11.95
C PRO A 116 19.52 -0.88 11.31
N GLU A 117 20.61 -1.32 10.67
CA GLU A 117 20.64 -2.55 9.86
C GLU A 117 20.28 -3.82 10.65
N ASP A 118 20.74 -3.92 11.89
CA ASP A 118 20.51 -5.03 12.81
C ASP A 118 19.07 -5.12 13.33
N GLU A 119 18.30 -4.02 13.26
CA GLU A 119 16.91 -3.97 13.69
C GLU A 119 15.90 -4.14 12.53
N ARG A 120 16.37 -4.11 11.27
CA ARG A 120 15.48 -4.09 10.09
C ARG A 120 14.54 -5.27 10.03
N ASP A 121 15.03 -6.47 10.31
CA ASP A 121 14.21 -7.68 10.16
C ASP A 121 13.10 -7.76 11.22
N GLU A 122 13.41 -7.36 12.47
CA GLU A 122 12.39 -7.23 13.52
C GLU A 122 11.36 -6.16 13.17
N ALA A 123 11.82 -4.96 12.78
CA ALA A 123 10.93 -3.85 12.43
C ALA A 123 10.01 -4.20 11.25
N GLY A 124 10.53 -4.93 10.26
CA GLY A 124 9.74 -5.44 9.14
C GLY A 124 8.70 -6.48 9.55
N ARG A 125 9.06 -7.42 10.44
CA ARG A 125 8.12 -8.42 10.96
C ARG A 125 7.01 -7.77 11.78
N LEU A 126 7.33 -6.80 12.63
CA LEU A 126 6.34 -6.07 13.43
C LEU A 126 5.35 -5.31 12.55
N GLU A 127 5.83 -4.61 11.52
CA GLU A 127 4.94 -3.93 10.56
C GLU A 127 4.06 -4.94 9.82
N CYS A 128 4.61 -6.05 9.33
CA CYS A 128 3.79 -7.07 8.66
C CYS A 128 2.71 -7.65 9.59
N GLN A 129 3.06 -7.98 10.84
CA GLN A 129 2.11 -8.50 11.82
C GLN A 129 1.00 -7.49 12.08
N TRP A 130 1.36 -6.21 12.26
CA TRP A 130 0.38 -5.12 12.40
C TRP A 130 -0.54 -5.05 11.18
N GLN A 131 -0.01 -5.05 9.95
CA GLN A 131 -0.81 -5.04 8.73
C GLN A 131 -1.80 -6.22 8.68
N ARG A 132 -1.38 -7.43 9.10
CA ARG A 132 -2.25 -8.61 9.18
C ARG A 132 -3.32 -8.50 10.26
N THR A 133 -3.07 -7.79 11.36
CA THR A 133 -4.11 -7.48 12.35
C THR A 133 -5.17 -6.51 11.82
N GLN A 134 -4.81 -5.65 10.86
CA GLN A 134 -5.75 -4.75 10.20
C GLN A 134 -6.59 -5.41 9.10
N LEU A 135 -6.30 -6.65 8.69
CA LEU A 135 -7.04 -7.32 7.61
C LEU A 135 -8.49 -7.62 8.01
N PRO A 136 -9.48 -7.17 7.22
CA PRO A 136 -10.86 -7.64 7.32
C PRO A 136 -10.94 -9.15 7.11
N SER A 137 -11.82 -9.82 7.85
CA SER A 137 -11.98 -11.28 7.81
C SER A 137 -12.33 -11.81 6.42
N GLU A 138 -13.07 -11.03 5.64
CA GLU A 138 -13.63 -11.33 4.34
C GLU A 138 -12.56 -11.45 3.25
N ILE A 139 -11.43 -10.74 3.41
CA ILE A 139 -10.32 -10.76 2.45
C ILE A 139 -9.04 -11.38 3.03
N ARG A 140 -9.04 -11.80 4.31
CA ARG A 140 -7.84 -12.31 4.99
C ARG A 140 -7.22 -13.50 4.26
N GLU A 141 -7.99 -14.55 3.97
CA GLU A 141 -7.44 -15.74 3.29
C GLU A 141 -6.95 -15.42 1.87
N LEU A 142 -7.66 -14.55 1.15
CA LEU A 142 -7.27 -14.10 -0.18
C LEU A 142 -5.89 -13.42 -0.13
N VAL A 143 -5.73 -12.43 0.76
CA VAL A 143 -4.47 -11.68 0.90
C VAL A 143 -3.34 -12.59 1.35
N LEU A 144 -3.55 -13.41 2.38
CA LEU A 144 -2.49 -14.29 2.89
C LEU A 144 -2.06 -15.33 1.85
N ALA A 145 -2.97 -15.82 1.02
CA ALA A 145 -2.62 -16.69 -0.10
C ALA A 145 -1.80 -15.97 -1.17
N ASP A 146 -2.18 -14.74 -1.54
CA ASP A 146 -1.45 -13.95 -2.56
C ASP A 146 -0.07 -13.50 -2.04
N GLN A 147 0.04 -13.11 -0.77
CA GLN A 147 1.31 -12.83 -0.09
C GLN A 147 2.25 -14.04 -0.17
N ARG A 148 1.78 -15.25 0.14
CA ARG A 148 2.60 -16.48 0.03
C ARG A 148 3.03 -16.75 -1.41
N LEU A 149 2.11 -16.63 -2.37
CA LEU A 149 2.36 -16.94 -3.77
C LEU A 149 3.35 -15.96 -4.42
N ARG A 150 3.32 -14.69 -4.04
CA ARG A 150 4.07 -13.62 -4.69
C ARG A 150 5.18 -13.02 -3.83
N ASN A 151 5.50 -13.61 -2.68
CA ASN A 151 6.44 -13.03 -1.72
C ASN A 151 7.81 -12.71 -2.34
N GLU A 152 8.28 -13.55 -3.26
CA GLU A 152 9.53 -13.31 -4.00
C GLU A 152 9.52 -11.98 -4.78
N LEU A 153 8.38 -11.64 -5.41
CA LEU A 153 8.19 -10.36 -6.11
C LEU A 153 8.17 -9.16 -5.15
N CYS A 154 7.92 -9.43 -3.86
CA CYS A 154 7.86 -8.46 -2.78
C CYS A 154 9.08 -8.56 -1.85
N TRP A 155 10.21 -9.11 -2.31
CA TRP A 155 11.46 -9.17 -1.54
C TRP A 155 11.36 -9.94 -0.22
N PHE A 156 10.50 -10.95 -0.15
CA PHE A 156 10.28 -11.79 1.03
C PHE A 156 9.80 -11.03 2.27
N VAL A 157 9.28 -9.81 2.11
CA VAL A 157 8.86 -8.97 3.25
C VAL A 157 7.65 -9.51 4.01
N PHE A 158 6.94 -10.51 3.45
CA PHE A 158 5.80 -11.16 4.10
C PHE A 158 6.18 -12.40 4.93
N ASP A 159 7.48 -12.65 5.18
CA ASP A 159 7.95 -13.68 6.10
C ASP A 159 7.90 -13.16 7.55
N CYS A 160 6.67 -13.19 8.05
CA CYS A 160 6.19 -12.84 9.38
C CYS A 160 5.50 -14.12 9.90
#